data_AF-A0A7K4IA42-F1
#
_entry.id   AF-A0A7K4IA42-F1
#
_cell.length_a   1.000
_cell.length_b   1.000
_cell.length_c   1.000
_cell.angle_alpha   90.00
_cell.angle_beta   90.00
_cell.angle_gamma   90.00
#
_symmetry.space_group_name_H-M   'P 1'
#
loop_
_entity.id
_entity.type
_entity.pdbx_description
1 polymer ?
#
loop_
_entity_poly.entity_id
_entity_poly.type
_entity_poly.pdbx_seq_one_letter_code
_entity_poly.pdbx_strand_id
1 'polypeptide(L)'
;MEGRVTFLSADVDYYCTRHGQPTSDMPVFYNPRMRLNRDVSVVVFDALRSRYSLEHMCEPLTGTGIRTLRYFGECSPGFSAVMFDNNPLAVELARQNIERNGFTDRARVVKGDARTLLLSESRARRFDYVDLDPFGTPAPFLNSALLSMEGRHGVLAVTATDMPVLCGVHPRVALRRYGGLSLKSPFSNETALRLLISFVIRAAGANDLSAQPLFVLSADHYIRAWFEVGSSRSHTNRQASEMGLAWYCPRCADSWFTSLMDLCRDHVPERHKSCPGPVSFAGPLWTGMLYDSSLVDAAEQRAFNNSDILKRVAPLMSTIRAECSLSDRPYLDIHQLCDTYGLVPPSLEEIIEFLTGQGYLVSRTHFRSTGIRTDAPVDAVVDTIRSVRNGE
;
A
#
# COMPACT_ATOMS: atom_id res chain seq x y z
N MET A 1 24.75 -2.47 5.16
CA MET A 1 24.31 -1.06 5.34
C MET A 1 23.05 -0.86 4.53
N GLU A 2 22.04 -0.20 5.08
CA GLU A 2 20.85 0.21 4.33
C GLU A 2 20.42 1.59 4.81
N GLY A 3 20.18 2.53 3.88
CA GLY A 3 19.97 3.91 4.30
C GLY A 3 21.22 4.49 4.96
N ARG A 4 21.02 5.21 6.07
CA ARG A 4 22.12 5.76 6.88
C ARG A 4 22.56 4.85 8.04
N VAL A 5 21.98 3.66 8.17
CA VAL A 5 22.24 2.76 9.30
C VAL A 5 23.05 1.53 8.90
N THR A 6 23.84 1.05 9.85
CA THR A 6 24.57 -0.22 9.75
C THR A 6 23.98 -1.23 10.71
N PHE A 7 23.80 -2.46 10.27
CA PHE A 7 23.15 -3.50 11.06
C PHE A 7 23.73 -4.86 10.68
N LEU A 8 23.63 -5.78 11.62
CA LEU A 8 23.92 -7.19 11.48
C LEU A 8 22.65 -7.91 10.96
N SER A 9 22.86 -8.82 10.03
CA SER A 9 21.85 -9.73 9.50
C SER A 9 22.45 -11.12 9.35
N ALA A 10 21.60 -12.12 9.11
CA ALA A 10 22.07 -13.36 8.52
C ALA A 10 22.77 -13.08 7.17
N ASP A 11 23.67 -13.98 6.77
CA ASP A 11 24.36 -13.89 5.48
C ASP A 11 23.35 -13.96 4.33
N VAL A 12 23.11 -12.82 3.70
CA VAL A 12 22.12 -12.69 2.63
C VAL A 12 22.53 -13.49 1.40
N ASP A 13 23.83 -13.57 1.11
CA ASP A 13 24.33 -14.27 -0.07
C ASP A 13 24.17 -15.79 0.09
N TYR A 14 24.26 -16.28 1.33
CA TYR A 14 24.02 -17.67 1.66
C TYR A 14 22.52 -18.03 1.73
N TYR A 15 21.71 -17.19 2.37
CA TYR A 15 20.29 -17.47 2.67
C TYR A 15 19.31 -16.84 1.68
N CYS A 16 19.77 -16.42 0.50
CA CYS A 16 18.90 -16.00 -0.58
C CYS A 16 19.05 -16.88 -1.82
N THR A 17 17.93 -17.10 -2.51
CA THR A 17 17.96 -17.69 -3.86
C THR A 17 18.73 -16.79 -4.83
N ARG A 18 19.09 -17.32 -6.01
CA ARG A 18 19.71 -16.53 -7.09
C ARG A 18 18.95 -15.26 -7.49
N HIS A 19 17.65 -15.20 -7.19
CA HIS A 19 16.79 -14.04 -7.45
C HIS A 19 16.64 -13.10 -6.23
N GLY A 20 17.46 -13.27 -5.19
CA GLY A 20 17.47 -12.44 -3.99
C GLY A 20 16.28 -12.66 -3.06
N GLN A 21 15.54 -13.76 -3.21
CA GLN A 21 14.44 -14.11 -2.29
C GLN A 21 14.99 -14.89 -1.09
N PRO A 22 14.73 -14.44 0.16
CA PRO A 22 15.15 -15.16 1.35
C PRO A 22 14.56 -16.57 1.41
N THR A 23 15.35 -17.52 1.88
CA THR A 23 14.95 -18.90 2.10
C THR A 23 14.39 -19.09 3.51
N SER A 24 13.60 -20.14 3.72
CA SER A 24 12.89 -20.39 4.99
C SER A 24 13.81 -20.78 6.15
N ASP A 25 15.04 -21.18 5.86
CA ASP A 25 16.10 -21.55 6.80
C ASP A 25 16.91 -20.35 7.31
N MET A 26 16.65 -19.13 6.80
CA MET A 26 17.29 -17.92 7.30
C MET A 26 16.98 -17.73 8.81
N PRO A 27 18.00 -17.69 9.69
CA PRO A 27 17.78 -17.75 11.14
C PRO A 27 17.13 -16.49 11.72
N VAL A 28 17.40 -15.32 11.13
CA VAL A 28 16.71 -14.05 11.41
C VAL A 28 16.41 -13.39 10.08
N PHE A 29 15.14 -13.11 9.83
CA PHE A 29 14.71 -12.66 8.52
C PHE A 29 15.20 -11.25 8.19
N TYR A 30 15.77 -11.12 6.99
CA TYR A 30 16.01 -9.85 6.32
C TYR A 30 15.83 -10.04 4.82
N ASN A 31 15.00 -9.19 4.20
CA ASN A 31 14.81 -9.20 2.75
C ASN A 31 15.37 -7.90 2.12
N PRO A 32 16.47 -7.98 1.35
CA PRO A 32 16.99 -6.84 0.60
C PRO A 32 16.00 -6.27 -0.41
N ARG A 33 15.09 -7.09 -0.96
CA ARG A 33 14.07 -6.66 -1.93
C ARG A 33 13.03 -5.72 -1.33
N MET A 34 12.92 -5.70 0.00
CA MET A 34 12.05 -4.77 0.75
C MET A 34 12.70 -3.40 0.98
N ARG A 35 13.86 -3.12 0.36
CA ARG A 35 14.55 -1.83 0.52
C ARG A 35 13.70 -0.65 0.05
N LEU A 36 13.01 -0.78 -1.10
CA LEU A 36 12.08 0.25 -1.59
C LEU A 36 10.95 0.51 -0.59
N ASN A 37 10.36 -0.55 -0.02
CA ASN A 37 9.34 -0.44 1.02
C ASN A 37 9.85 0.41 2.19
N ARG A 38 11.06 0.11 2.70
CA ARG A 38 11.65 0.84 3.82
C ARG A 38 12.03 2.28 3.46
N ASP A 39 12.49 2.55 2.24
CA ASP A 39 12.78 3.93 1.80
C ASP A 39 11.51 4.78 1.75
N VAL A 40 10.45 4.28 1.11
CA VAL A 40 9.15 4.94 1.05
C VAL A 40 8.61 5.12 2.46
N SER A 41 8.77 4.12 3.31
CA SER A 41 8.31 4.20 4.71
C SER A 41 9.04 5.28 5.51
N VAL A 42 10.34 5.47 5.33
CA VAL A 42 11.10 6.57 5.97
C VAL A 42 10.54 7.93 5.55
N VAL A 43 10.32 8.12 4.25
CA VAL A 43 9.80 9.38 3.70
C VAL A 43 8.37 9.66 4.19
N VAL A 44 7.50 8.65 4.14
CA VAL A 44 6.10 8.77 4.58
C VAL A 44 6.02 8.95 6.09
N PHE A 45 6.79 8.21 6.88
CA PHE A 45 6.82 8.35 8.33
C PHE A 45 7.27 9.75 8.75
N ASP A 46 8.36 10.26 8.18
CA ASP A 46 8.81 11.63 8.48
C ASP A 46 7.76 12.67 8.03
N ALA A 47 7.03 12.41 6.94
CA ALA A 47 5.91 13.24 6.48
C ALA A 47 4.72 13.29 7.44
N LEU A 48 4.38 12.14 8.02
CA LEU A 48 3.33 12.03 9.02
C LEU A 48 3.70 12.75 10.32
N ARG A 49 4.98 12.76 10.72
CA ARG A 49 5.42 13.42 11.95
C ARG A 49 5.32 14.95 11.96
N SER A 50 5.18 15.58 10.79
CA SER A 50 4.81 17.00 10.73
C SER A 50 3.32 17.27 10.96
N ARG A 51 2.49 16.23 11.01
CA ARG A 51 1.03 16.34 11.08
C ARG A 51 0.47 15.79 12.39
N TYR A 52 1.07 14.69 12.83
CA TYR A 52 0.63 13.92 13.98
C TYR A 52 1.77 13.84 14.99
N SER A 53 1.41 13.84 16.28
CA SER A 53 2.36 13.57 17.35
C SER A 53 2.66 12.08 17.42
N LEU A 54 3.60 11.61 16.61
CA LEU A 54 4.03 10.21 16.62
C LEU A 54 5.27 10.08 17.51
N GLU A 55 5.05 9.87 18.81
CA GLU A 55 6.11 9.78 19.83
C GLU A 55 6.36 8.35 20.31
N HIS A 56 5.34 7.49 20.23
CA HIS A 56 5.39 6.11 20.70
C HIS A 56 4.99 5.14 19.60
N MET A 57 6.00 4.54 19.00
CA MET A 57 5.85 3.60 17.90
C MET A 57 5.92 2.14 18.37
N CYS A 58 5.22 1.26 17.67
CA CYS A 58 5.40 -0.19 17.76
C CYS A 58 5.79 -0.81 16.40
N GLU A 59 6.79 -1.69 16.41
CA GLU A 59 7.11 -2.61 15.32
C GLU A 59 6.90 -4.06 15.79
N PRO A 60 5.71 -4.66 15.57
CA PRO A 60 5.36 -5.94 16.19
C PRO A 60 6.08 -7.16 15.60
N LEU A 61 6.77 -7.00 14.47
CA LEU A 61 7.38 -8.08 13.70
C LEU A 61 8.75 -7.59 13.20
N THR A 62 9.68 -7.42 14.13
CA THR A 62 10.86 -6.59 13.90
C THR A 62 11.98 -7.27 13.12
N GLY A 63 12.12 -8.60 13.18
CA GLY A 63 13.22 -9.31 12.53
C GLY A 63 14.59 -8.76 12.99
N THR A 64 15.34 -8.15 12.08
CA THR A 64 16.63 -7.50 12.41
C THR A 64 16.50 -6.12 13.08
N GLY A 65 15.30 -5.55 13.13
CA GLY A 65 15.03 -4.19 13.60
C GLY A 65 15.32 -3.08 12.59
N ILE A 66 15.68 -3.44 11.35
CA ILE A 66 16.15 -2.49 10.34
C ILE A 66 15.18 -1.33 10.07
N ARG A 67 13.86 -1.57 10.14
CA ARG A 67 12.87 -0.53 9.85
C ARG A 67 12.89 0.55 10.91
N THR A 68 12.78 0.18 12.19
CA THR A 68 12.90 1.13 13.31
C THR A 68 14.25 1.84 13.32
N LEU A 69 15.36 1.13 13.05
CA LEU A 69 16.69 1.75 12.95
C LEU A 69 16.72 2.84 11.89
N ARG A 70 16.17 2.57 10.71
CA ARG A 70 16.10 3.55 9.63
C ARG A 70 15.25 4.75 10.00
N TYR A 71 14.11 4.57 10.66
CA TYR A 71 13.34 5.71 11.17
C TYR A 71 14.17 6.54 12.15
N PHE A 72 14.88 5.93 13.10
CA PHE A 72 15.71 6.67 14.05
C PHE A 72 16.90 7.41 13.43
N GLY A 73 17.50 6.85 12.37
CA GLY A 73 18.68 7.42 11.70
C GLY A 73 18.36 8.39 10.56
N GLU A 74 17.14 8.37 10.03
CA GLU A 74 16.79 9.12 8.80
C GLU A 74 15.60 10.07 8.95
N CYS A 75 14.80 9.95 10.02
CA CYS A 75 13.68 10.85 10.30
C CYS A 75 14.02 11.84 11.42
N SER A 76 13.18 12.86 11.57
CA SER A 76 13.28 13.85 12.65
C SER A 76 13.37 13.14 14.04
N PRO A 77 14.06 13.67 15.06
CA PRO A 77 14.14 13.02 16.38
C PRO A 77 12.83 13.17 17.19
N GLY A 78 12.82 12.70 18.45
CA GLY A 78 11.69 12.92 19.38
C GLY A 78 10.62 11.83 19.41
N PHE A 79 11.00 10.57 19.19
CA PHE A 79 10.10 9.42 19.33
C PHE A 79 10.87 8.21 19.87
N SER A 80 10.12 7.26 20.40
CA SER A 80 10.56 5.98 20.96
C SER A 80 9.85 4.82 20.27
N ALA A 81 10.45 3.64 20.31
CA ALA A 81 9.90 2.43 19.69
C ALA A 81 9.90 1.24 20.64
N VAL A 82 8.83 0.45 20.60
CA VAL A 82 8.78 -0.88 21.18
C VAL A 82 8.73 -1.90 20.05
N MET A 83 9.70 -2.79 20.02
CA MET A 83 9.93 -3.75 18.94
C MET A 83 9.65 -5.15 19.47
N PHE A 84 8.88 -5.96 18.74
CA PHE A 84 8.56 -7.33 19.14
C PHE A 84 9.11 -8.34 18.16
N ASP A 85 9.53 -9.48 18.68
CA ASP A 85 9.71 -10.69 17.89
C ASP A 85 9.47 -11.93 18.76
N ASN A 86 8.98 -13.00 18.15
CA ASN A 86 8.82 -14.28 18.85
C ASN A 86 10.11 -15.12 18.81
N ASN A 87 10.95 -14.89 17.79
CA ASN A 87 12.22 -15.58 17.63
C ASN A 87 13.28 -14.99 18.59
N PRO A 88 13.82 -15.75 19.55
CA PRO A 88 14.83 -15.25 20.47
C PRO A 88 16.11 -14.76 19.76
N LEU A 89 16.48 -15.33 18.62
CA LEU A 89 17.64 -14.88 17.83
C LEU A 89 17.38 -13.51 17.21
N ALA A 90 16.15 -13.26 16.74
CA ALA A 90 15.76 -11.96 16.19
C ALA A 90 15.76 -10.88 17.27
N VAL A 91 15.24 -11.19 18.46
CA VAL A 91 15.28 -10.29 19.61
C VAL A 91 16.71 -9.90 19.98
N GLU A 92 17.61 -10.88 20.06
CA GLU A 92 19.02 -10.63 20.40
C GLU A 92 19.71 -9.79 19.31
N LEU A 93 19.54 -10.16 18.04
CA LEU A 93 20.13 -9.43 16.92
C LEU A 93 19.60 -7.98 16.83
N ALA A 94 18.31 -7.77 17.04
CA ALA A 94 17.71 -6.43 17.05
C ALA A 94 18.29 -5.57 18.19
N ARG A 95 18.52 -6.13 19.39
CA ARG A 95 19.17 -5.42 20.50
C ARG A 95 20.59 -5.00 20.15
N GLN A 96 21.38 -5.91 19.59
CA GLN A 96 22.75 -5.61 19.15
C GLN A 96 22.77 -4.51 18.08
N ASN A 97 21.80 -4.54 17.15
CA ASN A 97 21.69 -3.51 16.12
C ASN A 97 21.30 -2.15 16.68
N ILE A 98 20.39 -2.09 17.66
CA ILE A 98 20.02 -0.86 18.38
C ILE A 98 21.24 -0.29 19.10
N GLU A 99 21.99 -1.13 19.83
CA GLU A 99 23.20 -0.73 20.55
C GLU A 99 24.27 -0.19 19.59
N ARG A 100 24.52 -0.89 18.49
CA ARG A 100 25.49 -0.49 17.47
C ARG A 100 25.21 0.88 16.86
N ASN A 101 23.93 1.28 16.77
CA ASN A 101 23.54 2.59 16.24
C ASN A 101 23.29 3.64 17.35
N GLY A 102 23.52 3.30 18.62
CA GLY A 102 23.38 4.23 19.75
C GLY A 102 21.93 4.64 20.04
N PHE A 103 20.96 3.74 19.85
CA PHE A 103 19.52 4.02 20.03
C PHE A 103 18.90 3.33 21.27
N THR A 104 19.72 2.87 22.20
CA THR A 104 19.29 2.11 23.39
C THR A 104 18.39 2.90 24.35
N ASP A 105 18.48 4.23 24.31
CA ASP A 105 17.66 5.16 25.10
C ASP A 105 16.25 5.35 24.52
N ARG A 106 16.05 5.01 23.24
CA ARG A 106 14.80 5.23 22.50
C ARG A 106 14.09 3.95 22.07
N ALA A 107 14.71 2.79 22.24
CA ALA A 107 14.19 1.53 21.72
C ALA A 107 14.18 0.42 22.79
N ARG A 108 13.09 -0.35 22.84
CA ARG A 108 13.00 -1.54 23.69
C ARG A 108 12.54 -2.74 22.87
N VAL A 109 13.30 -3.84 22.92
CA VAL A 109 12.97 -5.09 22.24
C VAL A 109 12.41 -6.11 23.22
N VAL A 110 11.21 -6.63 22.94
CA VAL A 110 10.48 -7.58 23.78
C VAL A 110 10.28 -8.89 23.03
N LYS A 111 10.57 -10.00 23.70
CA LYS A 111 10.30 -11.34 23.16
C LYS A 111 8.86 -11.74 23.42
N GLY A 112 8.13 -12.15 22.39
CA GLY A 112 6.82 -12.77 22.55
C GLY A 112 5.96 -12.70 21.30
N ASP A 113 4.75 -13.22 21.42
CA ASP A 113 3.76 -13.18 20.34
C ASP A 113 3.23 -11.75 20.14
N ALA A 114 3.37 -11.25 18.91
CA ALA A 114 2.97 -9.89 18.54
C ALA A 114 1.52 -9.56 18.92
N ARG A 115 0.57 -10.50 18.80
CA ARG A 115 -0.85 -10.26 19.09
C ARG A 115 -1.09 -9.99 20.56
N THR A 116 -0.36 -10.71 21.41
CA THR A 116 -0.42 -10.57 22.87
C THR A 116 0.30 -9.30 23.31
N LEU A 117 1.51 -9.08 22.80
CA LEU A 117 2.35 -7.94 23.17
C LEU A 117 1.75 -6.60 22.74
N LEU A 118 1.13 -6.52 21.57
CA LEU A 118 0.38 -5.34 21.13
C LEU A 118 -0.64 -4.91 22.19
N LEU A 119 -1.40 -5.85 22.75
CA LEU A 119 -2.45 -5.55 23.74
C LEU A 119 -1.91 -5.35 25.16
N SER A 120 -0.84 -6.04 25.55
CA SER A 120 -0.28 -5.93 26.90
C SER A 120 0.57 -4.67 27.07
N GLU A 121 1.40 -4.35 26.08
CA GLU A 121 2.31 -3.20 26.13
C GLU A 121 1.56 -1.88 25.93
N SER A 122 0.40 -1.89 25.27
CA SER A 122 -0.42 -0.70 25.07
C SER A 122 -1.32 -0.32 26.27
N ARG A 123 -1.27 -1.07 27.38
CA ARG A 123 -2.15 -0.83 28.55
C ARG A 123 -1.83 0.46 29.29
N ALA A 124 -0.54 0.76 29.44
CA ALA A 124 -0.07 1.95 30.15
C ALA A 124 -0.07 3.17 29.22
N ARG A 125 0.39 2.99 27.99
CA ARG A 125 0.43 4.01 26.94
C ARG A 125 0.12 3.35 25.61
N ARG A 126 -0.90 3.86 24.90
CA ARG A 126 -1.26 3.39 23.55
C ARG A 126 -0.21 3.83 22.53
N PHE A 127 -0.14 3.13 21.41
CA PHE A 127 0.80 3.45 20.34
C PHE A 127 0.25 4.53 19.40
N ASP A 128 1.06 5.53 19.10
CA ASP A 128 0.75 6.57 18.11
C ASP A 128 0.98 6.04 16.68
N TYR A 129 1.92 5.10 16.52
CA TYR A 129 2.24 4.48 15.23
C TYR A 129 2.42 2.97 15.38
N VAL A 130 1.78 2.16 14.54
CA VAL A 130 2.01 0.70 14.50
C VAL A 130 2.37 0.28 13.08
N ASP A 131 3.48 -0.44 12.93
CA ASP A 131 3.98 -0.93 11.64
C ASP A 131 3.85 -2.45 11.50
N LEU A 132 2.77 -2.91 10.87
CA LEU A 132 2.53 -4.33 10.59
C LEU A 132 3.17 -4.75 9.26
N ASP A 133 4.30 -5.45 9.32
CA ASP A 133 5.03 -5.99 8.16
C ASP A 133 5.31 -7.52 8.28
N PRO A 134 4.28 -8.38 8.17
CA PRO A 134 4.42 -9.84 8.28
C PRO A 134 4.82 -10.52 6.98
N PHE A 135 5.21 -11.80 7.11
CA PHE A 135 5.20 -12.74 6.00
C PHE A 135 3.77 -13.18 5.66
N GLY A 136 3.43 -13.07 4.39
CA GLY A 136 2.10 -13.33 3.87
C GLY A 136 1.11 -12.25 4.28
N THR A 137 0.15 -12.62 5.12
CA THR A 137 -1.03 -11.82 5.42
C THR A 137 -0.92 -11.11 6.77
N PRO A 138 -1.37 -9.85 6.87
CA PRO A 138 -1.47 -9.13 8.15
C PRO A 138 -2.69 -9.51 8.99
N ALA A 139 -3.58 -10.34 8.46
CA ALA A 139 -4.86 -10.64 9.09
C ALA A 139 -4.77 -11.13 10.55
N PRO A 140 -3.80 -11.98 10.96
CA PRO A 140 -3.70 -12.45 12.34
C PRO A 140 -3.41 -11.36 13.38
N PHE A 141 -2.82 -10.24 12.95
CA PHE A 141 -2.29 -9.19 13.85
C PHE A 141 -3.17 -7.93 13.88
N LEU A 142 -4.02 -7.75 12.86
CA LEU A 142 -4.72 -6.50 12.61
C LEU A 142 -5.59 -6.04 13.79
N ASN A 143 -6.43 -6.91 14.36
CA ASN A 143 -7.31 -6.52 15.47
C ASN A 143 -6.51 -6.07 16.70
N SER A 144 -5.47 -6.80 17.07
CA SER A 144 -4.59 -6.40 18.18
C SER A 144 -3.91 -5.07 17.90
N ALA A 145 -3.47 -4.82 16.65
CA ALA A 145 -2.86 -3.56 16.27
C ALA A 145 -3.84 -2.40 16.43
N LEU A 146 -5.04 -2.50 15.84
CA LEU A 146 -6.08 -1.47 15.95
C LEU A 146 -6.43 -1.15 17.42
N LEU A 147 -6.58 -2.17 18.26
CA LEU A 147 -6.95 -1.99 19.66
C LEU A 147 -5.81 -1.46 20.55
N SER A 148 -4.56 -1.61 20.11
CA SER A 148 -3.36 -1.11 20.81
C SER A 148 -3.06 0.37 20.56
N MET A 149 -3.69 0.95 19.53
CA MET A 149 -3.38 2.29 19.05
C MET A 149 -4.12 3.38 19.83
N GLU A 150 -3.58 4.59 19.76
CA GLU A 150 -4.23 5.82 20.23
C GLU A 150 -5.49 6.09 19.40
N GLY A 151 -6.60 6.38 20.09
CA GLY A 151 -7.91 6.56 19.47
C GLY A 151 -8.09 7.93 18.81
N ARG A 152 -7.16 8.86 19.06
CA ARG A 152 -7.14 10.21 18.50
C ARG A 152 -5.94 10.36 17.55
N HIS A 153 -6.14 10.03 16.28
CA HIS A 153 -5.16 10.21 15.20
C HIS A 153 -3.92 9.31 15.26
N GLY A 154 -4.08 8.05 15.70
CA GLY A 154 -3.03 7.04 15.55
C GLY A 154 -2.79 6.69 14.08
N VAL A 155 -1.59 6.25 13.71
CA VAL A 155 -1.27 5.85 12.33
C VAL A 155 -0.91 4.37 12.25
N LEU A 156 -1.63 3.64 11.41
CA LEU A 156 -1.40 2.23 11.15
C LEU A 156 -0.74 2.08 9.78
N ALA A 157 0.39 1.40 9.71
CA ALA A 157 0.97 0.97 8.45
C ALA A 157 0.84 -0.55 8.33
N VAL A 158 0.34 -1.03 7.18
CA VAL A 158 0.06 -2.45 6.96
C VAL A 158 0.66 -2.91 5.65
N THR A 159 1.45 -3.97 5.67
CA THR A 159 2.00 -4.64 4.49
C THR A 159 1.39 -6.02 4.32
N ALA A 160 1.14 -6.41 3.07
CA ALA A 160 0.77 -7.77 2.70
C ALA A 160 1.67 -8.26 1.57
N THR A 161 2.14 -9.50 1.67
CA THR A 161 3.03 -10.16 0.70
C THR A 161 2.39 -11.42 0.08
N ASP A 162 1.18 -11.83 0.49
CA ASP A 162 0.44 -12.94 -0.12
C ASP A 162 -0.27 -12.54 -1.42
N MET A 163 0.47 -11.88 -2.33
CA MET A 163 0.00 -11.35 -3.61
C MET A 163 -0.78 -12.37 -4.47
N PRO A 164 -0.42 -13.66 -4.56
CA PRO A 164 -1.25 -14.63 -5.31
C PRO A 164 -2.69 -14.72 -4.81
N VAL A 165 -2.92 -14.58 -3.51
CA VAL A 165 -4.27 -14.55 -2.93
C VAL A 165 -5.01 -13.29 -3.39
N LEU A 166 -4.38 -12.14 -3.22
CA LEU A 166 -4.98 -10.83 -3.45
C LEU A 166 -5.14 -10.46 -4.94
N CYS A 167 -4.30 -11.01 -5.82
CA CYS A 167 -4.33 -10.79 -7.29
C CYS A 167 -5.13 -11.83 -8.06
N GLY A 168 -6.01 -12.59 -7.39
CA GLY A 168 -7.00 -13.45 -8.08
C GLY A 168 -6.57 -14.89 -8.38
N VAL A 169 -5.40 -15.35 -7.94
CA VAL A 169 -5.02 -16.78 -8.10
C VAL A 169 -5.81 -17.67 -7.15
N HIS A 170 -6.10 -17.17 -5.94
CA HIS A 170 -6.85 -17.91 -4.91
C HIS A 170 -8.03 -17.11 -4.34
N PRO A 171 -9.09 -16.85 -5.14
CA PRO A 171 -10.19 -15.95 -4.75
C PRO A 171 -10.97 -16.42 -3.51
N ARG A 172 -11.11 -17.73 -3.29
CA ARG A 172 -11.74 -18.28 -2.07
C ARG A 172 -10.91 -17.97 -0.81
N VAL A 173 -9.59 -17.95 -0.94
CA VAL A 173 -8.68 -17.60 0.17
C VAL A 173 -8.76 -16.10 0.43
N ALA A 174 -8.86 -15.27 -0.63
CA ALA A 174 -9.05 -13.84 -0.49
C ALA A 174 -10.36 -13.51 0.23
N LEU A 175 -11.46 -14.15 -0.17
CA LEU A 175 -12.75 -13.96 0.49
C LEU A 175 -12.68 -14.34 1.97
N ARG A 176 -12.06 -15.48 2.31
CA ARG A 176 -11.93 -15.92 3.70
C ARG A 176 -11.05 -15.01 4.56
N ARG A 177 -9.93 -14.50 4.03
CA ARG A 177 -8.96 -13.71 4.80
C ARG A 177 -9.28 -12.21 4.81
N TYR A 178 -9.65 -11.68 3.66
CA TYR A 178 -9.81 -10.25 3.39
C TYR A 178 -11.26 -9.83 3.16
N GLY A 179 -12.22 -10.76 3.23
CA GLY A 179 -13.67 -10.48 3.15
C GLY A 179 -14.17 -9.99 1.80
N GLY A 180 -13.37 -10.13 0.73
CA GLY A 180 -13.76 -9.79 -0.63
C GLY A 180 -13.13 -10.75 -1.64
N LEU A 181 -13.79 -10.95 -2.78
CA LEU A 181 -13.29 -11.74 -3.90
C LEU A 181 -12.18 -10.96 -4.61
N SER A 182 -11.03 -11.61 -4.82
CA SER A 182 -10.00 -11.11 -5.71
C SER A 182 -10.30 -11.49 -7.16
N LEU A 183 -9.81 -10.67 -8.09
CA LEU A 183 -9.98 -10.85 -9.53
C LEU A 183 -8.62 -10.79 -10.20
N LYS A 184 -8.37 -11.73 -11.11
CA LYS A 184 -7.23 -11.64 -12.02
C LYS A 184 -7.61 -10.71 -13.16
N SER A 185 -7.09 -9.48 -13.11
CA SER A 185 -7.28 -8.43 -14.12
C SER A 185 -5.97 -7.68 -14.40
N PRO A 186 -5.90 -6.83 -15.43
CA PRO A 186 -4.73 -5.98 -15.69
C PRO A 186 -4.39 -5.05 -14.52
N PHE A 187 -5.39 -4.75 -13.69
CA PHE A 187 -5.31 -3.95 -12.46
C PHE A 187 -5.36 -4.78 -11.17
N SER A 188 -4.87 -6.02 -11.22
CA SER A 188 -4.85 -6.93 -10.05
C SER A 188 -4.13 -6.34 -8.84
N ASN A 189 -3.04 -5.59 -9.05
CA ASN A 189 -2.28 -4.97 -7.97
C ASN A 189 -3.08 -3.88 -7.23
N GLU A 190 -3.86 -3.10 -7.96
CA GLU A 190 -4.77 -2.12 -7.36
C GLU A 190 -5.94 -2.81 -6.66
N THR A 191 -6.49 -3.87 -7.27
CA THR A 191 -7.53 -4.71 -6.66
C THR A 191 -7.05 -5.29 -5.32
N ALA A 192 -5.82 -5.82 -5.29
CA ALA A 192 -5.19 -6.36 -4.10
C ALA A 192 -5.10 -5.32 -2.97
N LEU A 193 -4.63 -4.12 -3.32
CA LEU A 193 -4.51 -3.02 -2.37
C LEU A 193 -5.86 -2.55 -1.84
N ARG A 194 -6.88 -2.41 -2.70
CA ARG A 194 -8.23 -2.03 -2.30
C ARG A 194 -8.91 -3.09 -1.43
N LEU A 195 -8.61 -4.37 -1.64
CA LEU A 195 -9.02 -5.46 -0.75
C LEU A 195 -8.36 -5.34 0.62
N LEU A 196 -7.05 -5.09 0.67
CA LEU A 196 -6.34 -4.85 1.94
C LEU A 196 -6.93 -3.66 2.71
N ILE A 197 -7.18 -2.54 2.02
CA ILE A 197 -7.83 -1.35 2.60
C ILE A 197 -9.20 -1.69 3.16
N SER A 198 -10.05 -2.38 2.38
CA SER A 198 -11.37 -2.78 2.85
C SER A 198 -11.33 -3.70 4.06
N PHE A 199 -10.33 -4.58 4.12
CA PHE A 199 -10.11 -5.46 5.26
C PHE A 199 -9.76 -4.66 6.53
N VAL A 200 -8.87 -3.68 6.41
CA VAL A 200 -8.50 -2.77 7.51
C VAL A 200 -9.70 -1.95 7.99
N ILE A 201 -10.43 -1.33 7.07
CA ILE A 201 -11.60 -0.51 7.40
C ILE A 201 -12.70 -1.34 8.07
N ARG A 202 -13.00 -2.54 7.57
CA ARG A 202 -14.03 -3.40 8.19
C ARG A 202 -13.62 -3.86 9.59
N ALA A 203 -12.34 -4.18 9.80
CA ALA A 203 -11.83 -4.55 11.12
C ALA A 203 -11.87 -3.35 12.10
N ALA A 204 -11.50 -2.16 11.64
CA ALA A 204 -11.59 -0.93 12.42
C ALA A 204 -13.05 -0.60 12.77
N GLY A 205 -13.95 -0.62 11.78
CA GLY A 205 -15.36 -0.30 11.94
C GLY A 205 -16.10 -1.26 12.89
N ALA A 206 -15.70 -2.55 12.93
CA ALA A 206 -16.21 -3.51 13.91
C ALA A 206 -15.88 -3.15 15.37
N ASN A 207 -14.95 -2.21 15.58
CA ASN A 207 -14.54 -1.68 16.88
C ASN A 207 -14.88 -0.18 17.04
N ASP A 208 -15.80 0.36 16.23
CA ASP A 208 -16.17 1.79 16.19
C ASP A 208 -14.98 2.74 15.90
N LEU A 209 -14.00 2.24 15.15
CA LEU A 209 -12.85 3.02 14.67
C LEU A 209 -12.97 3.26 13.16
N SER A 210 -12.60 4.45 12.70
CA SER A 210 -12.33 4.73 11.29
C SER A 210 -10.86 4.42 10.97
N ALA A 211 -10.56 3.99 9.74
CA ALA A 211 -9.20 3.79 9.24
C ALA A 211 -9.06 4.42 7.85
N GLN A 212 -8.78 5.73 7.79
CA GLN A 212 -8.72 6.49 6.54
C GLN A 212 -7.42 6.21 5.80
N PRO A 213 -7.43 5.71 4.55
CA PRO A 213 -6.21 5.57 3.76
C PRO A 213 -5.55 6.94 3.56
N LEU A 214 -4.26 7.01 3.86
CA LEU A 214 -3.43 8.22 3.72
C LEU A 214 -2.44 8.10 2.56
N PHE A 215 -1.87 6.91 2.38
CA PHE A 215 -0.86 6.64 1.38
C PHE A 215 -0.85 5.15 1.07
N VAL A 216 -0.46 4.79 -0.16
CA VAL A 216 -0.33 3.40 -0.58
C VAL A 216 0.92 3.19 -1.43
N LEU A 217 1.43 1.97 -1.41
CA LEU A 217 2.55 1.53 -2.22
C LEU A 217 2.26 0.13 -2.75
N SER A 218 2.38 -0.03 -4.06
CA SER A 218 2.39 -1.33 -4.74
C SER A 218 3.77 -1.58 -5.34
N ALA A 219 4.26 -2.80 -5.15
CA ALA A 219 5.43 -3.34 -5.83
C ALA A 219 5.13 -4.79 -6.26
N ASP A 220 5.99 -5.40 -7.08
CA ASP A 220 5.71 -6.71 -7.70
C ASP A 220 5.40 -7.84 -6.71
N HIS A 221 5.85 -7.74 -5.46
CA HIS A 221 5.75 -8.82 -4.46
C HIS A 221 5.09 -8.41 -3.15
N TYR A 222 4.66 -7.17 -3.02
CA TYR A 222 4.01 -6.69 -1.82
C TYR A 222 3.18 -5.45 -2.10
N ILE A 223 2.18 -5.25 -1.26
CA ILE A 223 1.42 -4.02 -1.18
C ILE A 223 1.49 -3.48 0.25
N ARG A 224 1.39 -2.16 0.38
CA ARG A 224 1.42 -1.47 1.67
C ARG A 224 0.47 -0.30 1.67
N ALA A 225 -0.19 -0.08 2.79
CA ALA A 225 -1.09 1.06 3.00
C ALA A 225 -0.87 1.67 4.39
N TRP A 226 -0.98 2.99 4.47
CA TRP A 226 -0.94 3.76 5.69
C TRP A 226 -2.32 4.34 5.95
N PHE A 227 -2.75 4.30 7.20
CA PHE A 227 -4.09 4.70 7.62
C PHE A 227 -4.02 5.65 8.81
N GLU A 228 -4.84 6.69 8.80
CA GLU A 228 -5.20 7.40 10.01
C GLU A 228 -6.31 6.64 10.72
N VAL A 229 -6.06 6.23 11.95
CA VAL A 229 -7.01 5.56 12.84
C VAL A 229 -7.58 6.60 13.80
N GLY A 230 -8.91 6.62 13.91
CA GLY A 230 -9.61 7.57 14.76
C GLY A 230 -10.95 7.08 15.26
N SER A 231 -11.40 7.59 16.40
CA SER A 231 -12.71 7.31 16.96
C SER A 231 -13.76 8.31 16.45
N SER A 232 -14.23 8.14 15.21
CA SER A 232 -15.29 8.98 14.62
C SER A 232 -16.36 8.14 13.94
N ARG A 233 -17.57 8.15 14.53
CA ARG A 233 -18.73 7.41 13.99
C ARG A 233 -19.14 7.94 12.61
N SER A 234 -19.07 9.25 12.39
CA SER A 234 -19.41 9.84 11.08
C SER A 234 -18.41 9.43 10.00
N HIS A 235 -17.11 9.39 10.31
CA HIS A 235 -16.09 8.89 9.39
C HIS A 235 -16.25 7.40 9.12
N THR A 236 -16.54 6.62 10.15
CA THR A 236 -16.77 5.16 10.02
C THR A 236 -17.94 4.87 9.08
N ASN A 237 -19.07 5.58 9.23
CA ASN A 237 -20.23 5.43 8.34
C ASN A 237 -19.92 5.87 6.90
N ARG A 238 -19.16 6.96 6.72
CA ARG A 238 -18.71 7.40 5.39
C ARG A 238 -17.84 6.32 4.72
N GLN A 239 -16.87 5.78 5.44
CA GLN A 239 -15.99 4.72 4.93
C GLN A 239 -16.75 3.45 4.56
N ALA A 240 -17.78 3.09 5.33
CA ALA A 240 -18.67 1.99 4.97
C ALA A 240 -19.41 2.24 3.65
N SER A 241 -19.79 3.49 3.36
CA SER A 241 -20.44 3.86 2.09
C SER A 241 -19.50 3.89 0.87
N GLU A 242 -18.19 3.90 1.10
CA GLU A 242 -17.14 3.83 0.06
C GLU A 242 -16.62 2.40 -0.16
N MET A 243 -17.31 1.39 0.39
CA MET A 243 -17.13 -0.01 0.02
C MET A 243 -17.92 -0.31 -1.24
N GLY A 244 -17.33 -1.09 -2.15
CA GLY A 244 -17.92 -1.33 -3.46
C GLY A 244 -17.31 -2.53 -4.19
N LEU A 245 -17.63 -2.62 -5.47
CA LEU A 245 -17.13 -3.62 -6.40
C LEU A 245 -16.25 -2.94 -7.45
N ALA A 246 -15.19 -3.65 -7.88
CA ALA A 246 -14.48 -3.33 -9.10
C ALA A 246 -14.97 -4.23 -10.22
N TRP A 247 -15.39 -3.63 -11.32
CA TRP A 247 -15.88 -4.34 -12.50
C TRP A 247 -14.82 -4.34 -13.59
N TYR A 248 -14.81 -5.40 -14.39
CA TYR A 248 -13.93 -5.52 -15.55
C TYR A 248 -14.60 -6.30 -16.67
N CYS A 249 -14.58 -5.74 -17.87
CA CYS A 249 -14.90 -6.49 -19.08
C CYS A 249 -13.63 -6.82 -19.88
N PRO A 250 -13.24 -8.10 -20.01
CA PRO A 250 -12.09 -8.49 -20.83
C PRO A 250 -12.30 -8.29 -22.34
N ARG A 251 -13.54 -8.06 -22.82
CA ARG A 251 -13.82 -7.86 -24.25
C ARG A 251 -13.50 -6.45 -24.75
N CYS A 252 -13.79 -5.43 -23.95
CA CYS A 252 -13.50 -4.02 -24.30
C CYS A 252 -12.47 -3.39 -23.37
N ALA A 253 -11.90 -4.14 -22.43
CA ALA A 253 -10.99 -3.66 -21.40
C ALA A 253 -11.55 -2.58 -20.45
N ASP A 254 -12.85 -2.26 -20.51
CA ASP A 254 -13.47 -1.30 -19.61
C ASP A 254 -13.50 -1.80 -18.15
N SER A 255 -13.31 -0.85 -17.23
CA SER A 255 -13.29 -1.10 -15.79
C SER A 255 -13.76 0.12 -15.01
N TRP A 256 -14.49 -0.13 -13.94
CA TRP A 256 -15.04 0.93 -13.10
C TRP A 256 -15.30 0.43 -11.67
N PHE A 257 -15.51 1.36 -10.75
CA PHE A 257 -15.97 1.05 -9.41
C PHE A 257 -17.46 1.36 -9.25
N THR A 258 -18.13 0.63 -8.37
CA THR A 258 -19.50 0.93 -7.95
C THR A 258 -19.63 0.71 -6.45
N SER A 259 -20.12 1.69 -5.70
CA SER A 259 -20.39 1.52 -4.28
C SER A 259 -21.47 0.47 -4.05
N LEU A 260 -21.35 -0.32 -2.98
CA LEU A 260 -22.40 -1.22 -2.53
C LEU A 260 -23.69 -0.46 -2.19
N MET A 261 -23.58 0.79 -1.71
CA MET A 261 -24.75 1.63 -1.44
C MET A 261 -25.50 2.03 -2.71
N ASP A 262 -24.81 2.20 -3.83
CA ASP A 262 -25.45 2.47 -5.12
C ASP A 262 -26.12 1.22 -5.68
N LEU A 263 -25.48 0.06 -5.54
CA LEU A 263 -26.09 -1.24 -5.90
C LEU A 263 -27.36 -1.53 -5.10
N CYS A 264 -27.36 -1.22 -3.79
CA CYS A 264 -28.55 -1.35 -2.95
C CYS A 264 -29.71 -0.43 -3.37
N ARG A 265 -29.44 0.64 -4.11
CA ARG A 265 -30.45 1.60 -4.62
C ARG A 265 -30.87 1.30 -6.07
N ASP A 266 -30.58 0.12 -6.59
CA ASP A 266 -30.76 -0.26 -8.00
C ASP A 266 -30.07 0.68 -9.01
N HIS A 267 -29.08 1.46 -8.57
CA HIS A 267 -28.25 2.29 -9.43
C HIS A 267 -27.03 1.48 -9.89
N VAL A 268 -27.22 0.59 -10.86
CA VAL A 268 -26.09 -0.05 -11.54
C VAL A 268 -25.71 0.84 -12.73
N PRO A 269 -24.52 1.48 -12.73
CA PRO A 269 -24.14 2.36 -13.83
C PRO A 269 -24.08 1.57 -15.14
N GLU A 270 -24.75 2.10 -16.15
CA GLU A 270 -24.80 1.50 -17.48
C GLU A 270 -23.51 1.79 -18.30
N ARG A 271 -22.32 1.70 -17.67
CA ARG A 271 -21.04 2.04 -18.33
C ARG A 271 -20.69 1.10 -19.49
N HIS A 272 -21.19 -0.14 -19.43
CA HIS A 272 -20.83 -1.22 -20.36
C HIS A 272 -21.87 -1.46 -21.48
N LYS A 273 -22.73 -0.48 -21.81
CA LYS A 273 -23.86 -0.69 -22.75
C LYS A 273 -23.46 -1.16 -24.15
N SER A 274 -22.37 -0.63 -24.69
CA SER A 274 -22.00 -0.84 -26.11
C SER A 274 -21.31 -2.18 -26.37
N CYS A 275 -20.96 -2.93 -25.32
CA CYS A 275 -20.19 -4.15 -25.42
C CYS A 275 -20.99 -5.33 -24.84
N PRO A 276 -21.31 -6.37 -25.63
CA PRO A 276 -22.03 -7.57 -25.14
C PRO A 276 -21.12 -8.53 -24.36
N GLY A 277 -19.89 -8.11 -24.02
CA GLY A 277 -18.92 -8.96 -23.34
C GLY A 277 -19.30 -9.27 -21.89
N PRO A 278 -18.86 -10.41 -21.34
CA PRO A 278 -19.11 -10.72 -19.94
C PRO A 278 -18.38 -9.72 -19.03
N VAL A 279 -18.98 -9.42 -17.88
CA VAL A 279 -18.35 -8.59 -16.86
C VAL A 279 -18.03 -9.46 -15.66
N SER A 280 -16.79 -9.37 -15.19
CA SER A 280 -16.34 -9.98 -13.92
C SER A 280 -16.21 -8.90 -12.86
N PHE A 281 -16.23 -9.29 -11.58
CA PHE A 281 -16.05 -8.34 -10.50
C PHE A 281 -15.11 -8.84 -9.40
N ALA A 282 -14.51 -7.89 -8.68
CA ALA A 282 -13.81 -8.07 -7.42
C ALA A 282 -14.54 -7.31 -6.31
N GLY A 283 -14.40 -7.76 -5.07
CA GLY A 283 -14.90 -7.07 -3.88
C GLY A 283 -15.79 -7.93 -2.97
N PRO A 284 -16.39 -7.35 -1.93
CA PRO A 284 -16.32 -5.93 -1.57
C PRO A 284 -14.90 -5.43 -1.34
N LEU A 285 -14.60 -4.23 -1.84
CA LEU A 285 -13.30 -3.56 -1.74
C LEU A 285 -13.48 -2.05 -1.60
N TRP A 286 -12.40 -1.33 -1.29
CA TRP A 286 -12.42 0.12 -1.19
C TRP A 286 -12.52 0.81 -2.56
N THR A 287 -13.52 1.66 -2.77
CA THR A 287 -13.70 2.41 -4.03
C THR A 287 -13.33 3.89 -3.91
N GLY A 288 -13.07 4.38 -2.70
CA GLY A 288 -12.64 5.77 -2.47
C GLY A 288 -11.20 6.04 -2.93
N MET A 289 -10.74 7.26 -2.63
CA MET A 289 -9.38 7.73 -2.92
C MET A 289 -8.34 6.89 -2.18
N LEU A 290 -7.17 6.71 -2.79
CA LEU A 290 -6.07 5.93 -2.19
C LEU A 290 -5.08 6.80 -1.39
N TYR A 291 -5.13 8.12 -1.58
CA TYR A 291 -4.12 9.05 -1.09
C TYR A 291 -4.73 10.27 -0.43
N ASP A 292 -4.08 10.75 0.63
CA ASP A 292 -4.19 12.11 1.10
C ASP A 292 -3.21 12.98 0.29
N SER A 293 -3.73 13.89 -0.55
CA SER A 293 -2.91 14.69 -1.46
C SER A 293 -1.85 15.51 -0.73
N SER A 294 -2.24 16.11 0.40
CA SER A 294 -1.31 16.89 1.20
C SER A 294 -0.16 16.04 1.72
N LEU A 295 -0.40 14.76 2.10
CA LEU A 295 0.62 13.82 2.57
C LEU A 295 1.58 13.46 1.46
N VAL A 296 1.05 13.20 0.28
CA VAL A 296 1.87 12.90 -0.89
C VAL A 296 2.78 14.08 -1.22
N ASP A 297 2.27 15.31 -1.19
CA ASP A 297 3.10 16.51 -1.41
C ASP A 297 4.21 16.65 -0.36
N ALA A 298 3.88 16.46 0.93
CA ALA A 298 4.84 16.53 2.02
C ALA A 298 5.88 15.40 2.01
N ALA A 299 5.51 14.22 1.50
CA ALA A 299 6.40 13.08 1.29
C ALA A 299 7.32 13.31 0.08
N GLU A 300 6.79 13.82 -1.03
CA GLU A 300 7.57 14.16 -2.22
C GLU A 300 8.65 15.20 -1.89
N GLN A 301 8.27 16.31 -1.22
CA GLN A 301 9.22 17.34 -0.81
C GLN A 301 10.37 16.78 0.04
N ARG A 302 10.07 15.85 0.96
CA ARG A 302 11.10 15.16 1.75
C ARG A 302 12.00 14.27 0.91
N ALA A 303 11.44 13.54 -0.05
CA ALA A 303 12.24 12.70 -0.95
C ALA A 303 13.25 13.54 -1.75
N PHE A 304 12.88 14.75 -2.17
CA PHE A 304 13.79 15.68 -2.85
C PHE A 304 14.82 16.35 -1.91
N ASN A 305 14.42 16.70 -0.69
CA ASN A 305 15.26 17.44 0.24
C ASN A 305 16.26 16.57 1.02
N ASN A 306 16.06 15.25 1.07
CA ASN A 306 16.93 14.35 1.82
C ASN A 306 18.21 14.00 1.02
N SER A 307 19.29 13.60 1.73
CA SER A 307 20.57 13.21 1.12
C SER A 307 20.38 12.05 0.13
N ASP A 308 21.30 11.93 -0.83
CA ASP A 308 21.24 11.11 -2.07
C ASP A 308 20.58 9.71 -2.00
N ILE A 309 20.56 9.03 -0.85
CA ILE A 309 20.00 7.69 -0.69
C ILE A 309 18.46 7.65 -0.86
N LEU A 310 17.74 8.70 -0.46
CA LEU A 310 16.28 8.76 -0.60
C LEU A 310 15.83 9.50 -1.87
N LYS A 311 16.72 10.23 -2.55
CA LYS A 311 16.40 10.85 -3.86
C LYS A 311 15.94 9.84 -4.90
N ARG A 312 16.37 8.58 -4.79
CA ARG A 312 15.91 7.50 -5.68
C ARG A 312 14.42 7.20 -5.60
N VAL A 313 13.73 7.57 -4.50
CA VAL A 313 12.27 7.42 -4.41
C VAL A 313 11.52 8.66 -4.92
N ALA A 314 12.22 9.77 -5.22
CA ALA A 314 11.58 10.98 -5.70
C ALA A 314 10.80 10.78 -7.03
N PRO A 315 11.33 10.08 -8.06
CA PRO A 315 10.55 9.82 -9.28
C PRO A 315 9.27 9.02 -9.03
N LEU A 316 9.32 8.07 -8.09
CA LEU A 316 8.15 7.32 -7.65
C LEU A 316 7.14 8.24 -6.95
N MET A 317 7.60 9.13 -6.07
CA MET A 317 6.74 10.11 -5.39
C MET A 317 6.07 11.06 -6.38
N SER A 318 6.79 11.53 -7.41
CA SER A 318 6.21 12.37 -8.45
C SER A 318 5.15 11.64 -9.28
N THR A 319 5.36 10.35 -9.55
CA THR A 319 4.35 9.51 -10.21
C THR A 319 3.10 9.37 -9.34
N ILE A 320 3.28 9.06 -8.05
CA ILE A 320 2.18 8.93 -7.09
C ILE A 320 1.42 10.26 -6.97
N ARG A 321 2.12 11.39 -6.85
CA ARG A 321 1.51 12.71 -6.79
C ARG A 321 0.66 13.02 -8.02
N ALA A 322 1.15 12.70 -9.21
CA ALA A 322 0.40 12.92 -10.45
C ALA A 322 -0.84 12.02 -10.56
N GLU A 323 -0.85 10.85 -9.93
CA GLU A 323 -1.98 9.91 -9.98
C GLU A 323 -3.00 10.09 -8.86
N CYS A 324 -2.66 10.84 -7.80
CA CYS A 324 -3.49 11.05 -6.61
C CYS A 324 -4.95 11.36 -6.92
N SER A 325 -5.20 12.38 -7.74
CA SER A 325 -6.55 12.89 -8.06
C SER A 325 -7.38 11.95 -8.93
N LEU A 326 -6.75 10.92 -9.53
CA LEU A 326 -7.39 9.94 -10.41
C LEU A 326 -7.48 8.55 -9.72
N SER A 327 -7.22 8.48 -8.42
CA SER A 327 -7.23 7.23 -7.65
C SER A 327 -8.64 6.78 -7.21
N ASP A 328 -9.71 7.40 -7.72
CA ASP A 328 -11.12 6.99 -7.55
C ASP A 328 -11.62 6.09 -8.70
N ARG A 329 -10.74 5.70 -9.64
CA ARG A 329 -11.04 4.82 -10.77
C ARG A 329 -9.88 3.85 -11.03
N PRO A 330 -10.12 2.65 -11.59
CA PRO A 330 -9.04 1.73 -11.91
C PRO A 330 -8.08 2.35 -12.95
N TYR A 331 -6.79 1.99 -12.90
CA TYR A 331 -5.89 2.28 -14.01
C TYR A 331 -6.16 1.40 -15.23
N LEU A 332 -5.78 1.89 -16.41
CA LEU A 332 -5.84 1.18 -17.68
C LEU A 332 -4.42 0.74 -18.08
N ASP A 333 -4.21 -0.56 -18.31
CA ASP A 333 -2.96 -1.07 -18.88
C ASP A 333 -3.03 -0.92 -20.41
N ILE A 334 -2.22 -0.03 -20.97
CA ILE A 334 -2.21 0.27 -22.40
C ILE A 334 -1.81 -0.93 -23.24
N HIS A 335 -0.89 -1.78 -22.75
CA HIS A 335 -0.50 -2.97 -23.49
C HIS A 335 -1.66 -3.96 -23.57
N GLN A 336 -2.36 -4.20 -22.45
CA GLN A 336 -3.56 -5.04 -22.48
C GLN A 336 -4.65 -4.45 -23.38
N LEU A 337 -4.83 -3.13 -23.35
CA LEU A 337 -5.81 -2.46 -24.21
C LEU A 337 -5.46 -2.70 -25.69
N CYS A 338 -4.20 -2.49 -26.06
CA CYS A 338 -3.72 -2.75 -27.42
C CYS A 338 -3.92 -4.21 -27.83
N ASP A 339 -3.59 -5.18 -26.96
CA ASP A 339 -3.83 -6.61 -27.22
C ASP A 339 -5.32 -6.89 -27.47
N THR A 340 -6.20 -6.24 -26.71
CA THR A 340 -7.67 -6.42 -26.82
C THR A 340 -8.21 -5.90 -28.15
N TYR A 341 -7.67 -4.79 -28.65
CA TYR A 341 -8.13 -4.14 -29.89
C TYR A 341 -7.26 -4.43 -31.12
N GLY A 342 -6.23 -5.28 -31.00
CA GLY A 342 -5.30 -5.60 -32.09
C GLY A 342 -4.44 -4.42 -32.53
N LEU A 343 -4.05 -3.55 -31.59
CA LEU A 343 -3.25 -2.35 -31.83
C LEU A 343 -1.80 -2.55 -31.41
N VAL A 344 -0.92 -1.66 -31.87
CA VAL A 344 0.48 -1.59 -31.41
C VAL A 344 0.57 -0.48 -30.37
N PRO A 345 1.13 -0.74 -29.17
CA PRO A 345 1.28 0.29 -28.13
C PRO A 345 2.21 1.44 -28.59
N PRO A 346 1.74 2.71 -28.61
CA PRO A 346 2.60 3.87 -28.74
C PRO A 346 3.26 4.21 -27.40
N SER A 347 4.07 5.27 -27.33
CA SER A 347 4.64 5.70 -26.05
C SER A 347 3.55 6.23 -25.13
N LEU A 348 3.72 6.07 -23.81
CA LEU A 348 2.76 6.62 -22.85
C LEU A 348 2.76 8.15 -22.88
N GLU A 349 3.90 8.78 -23.19
CA GLU A 349 4.04 10.22 -23.37
C GLU A 349 3.10 10.73 -24.46
N GLU A 350 3.10 10.12 -25.65
CA GLU A 350 2.21 10.52 -26.75
C GLU A 350 0.73 10.39 -26.39
N ILE A 351 0.35 9.29 -25.72
CA ILE A 351 -1.03 9.08 -25.26
C ILE A 351 -1.43 10.17 -24.25
N ILE A 352 -0.54 10.45 -23.29
CA ILE A 352 -0.78 11.45 -22.25
C ILE A 352 -0.94 12.84 -22.87
N GLU A 353 -0.06 13.22 -23.80
CA GLU A 353 -0.10 14.52 -24.49
C GLU A 353 -1.40 14.68 -25.28
N PHE A 354 -1.81 13.67 -26.05
CA PHE A 354 -3.01 13.73 -26.87
C PHE A 354 -4.29 13.78 -26.03
N LEU A 355 -4.42 12.93 -25.01
CA LEU A 355 -5.57 12.95 -24.09
C LEU A 355 -5.66 14.27 -23.32
N THR A 356 -4.52 14.81 -22.88
CA THR A 356 -4.47 16.13 -22.22
C THR A 356 -4.93 17.23 -23.18
N GLY A 357 -4.49 17.18 -24.44
CA GLY A 357 -4.92 18.11 -25.50
C GLY A 357 -6.43 18.07 -25.78
N GLN A 358 -7.07 16.93 -25.52
CA GLN A 358 -8.53 16.76 -25.61
C GLN A 358 -9.27 17.19 -24.32
N GLY A 359 -8.56 17.63 -23.29
CA GLY A 359 -9.14 18.10 -22.02
C GLY A 359 -9.40 17.00 -20.99
N TYR A 360 -8.93 15.78 -21.22
CA TYR A 360 -8.99 14.71 -20.22
C TYR A 360 -7.90 14.87 -19.17
N LEU A 361 -8.21 14.46 -17.94
CA LEU A 361 -7.20 14.26 -16.92
C LEU A 361 -6.52 12.93 -17.18
N VAL A 362 -5.19 12.93 -17.21
CA VAL A 362 -4.41 11.72 -17.41
C VAL A 362 -3.09 11.77 -16.66
N SER A 363 -2.67 10.64 -16.10
CA SER A 363 -1.33 10.48 -15.55
C SER A 363 -0.85 9.04 -15.63
N ARG A 364 0.46 8.86 -15.47
CA ARG A 364 1.05 7.53 -15.23
C ARG A 364 0.62 7.00 -13.87
N THR A 365 0.67 5.68 -13.71
CA THR A 365 0.38 5.02 -12.43
C THR A 365 1.60 4.30 -11.88
N HIS A 366 1.83 4.36 -10.56
CA HIS A 366 2.94 3.61 -9.96
C HIS A 366 2.68 2.09 -9.93
N PHE A 367 1.43 1.66 -10.11
CA PHE A 367 1.04 0.25 -10.06
C PHE A 367 1.60 -0.55 -11.24
N ARG A 368 1.82 0.10 -12.39
CA ARG A 368 2.16 -0.53 -13.65
C ARG A 368 2.86 0.45 -14.58
N SER A 369 4.04 0.08 -15.08
CA SER A 369 4.82 0.92 -16.00
C SER A 369 4.17 1.18 -17.35
N THR A 370 3.24 0.30 -17.77
CA THR A 370 2.44 0.41 -19.00
C THR A 370 1.04 0.99 -18.74
N GLY A 371 0.79 1.44 -17.50
CA GLY A 371 -0.53 1.88 -17.06
C GLY A 371 -0.69 3.40 -17.05
N ILE A 372 -1.92 3.86 -17.32
CA ILE A 372 -2.35 5.24 -17.09
C ILE A 372 -3.62 5.27 -16.23
N ARG A 373 -3.83 6.37 -15.52
CA ARG A 373 -5.15 6.73 -14.97
C ARG A 373 -5.72 7.86 -15.80
N THR A 374 -7.01 7.82 -16.10
CA THR A 374 -7.70 8.89 -16.84
C THR A 374 -9.20 8.91 -16.57
N ASP A 375 -9.85 10.07 -16.73
CA ASP A 375 -11.32 10.18 -16.86
C ASP A 375 -11.83 9.89 -18.29
N ALA A 376 -10.94 9.75 -19.27
CA ALA A 376 -11.33 9.40 -20.62
C ALA A 376 -12.03 8.01 -20.66
N PRO A 377 -13.15 7.87 -21.40
CA PRO A 377 -13.72 6.55 -21.65
C PRO A 377 -12.74 5.71 -22.50
N VAL A 378 -12.80 4.39 -22.36
CA VAL A 378 -11.88 3.48 -23.07
C VAL A 378 -11.89 3.71 -24.58
N ASP A 379 -13.05 3.97 -25.18
CA ASP A 379 -13.16 4.24 -26.61
C ASP A 379 -12.34 5.48 -27.03
N ALA A 380 -12.32 6.55 -26.22
CA ALA A 380 -11.50 7.73 -26.49
C ALA A 380 -9.98 7.43 -26.40
N VAL A 381 -9.58 6.54 -25.49
CA VAL A 381 -8.18 6.10 -25.39
C VAL A 381 -7.79 5.25 -26.60
N VAL A 382 -8.69 4.36 -27.04
CA VAL A 382 -8.49 3.54 -28.24
C VAL A 382 -8.37 4.40 -29.50
N ASP A 383 -9.24 5.41 -29.65
CA ASP A 383 -9.20 6.33 -30.77
C ASP A 383 -7.94 7.21 -30.75
N THR A 384 -7.51 7.65 -29.57
CA THR A 384 -6.20 8.31 -29.39
C THR A 384 -5.05 7.45 -29.90
N ILE A 385 -5.00 6.17 -29.52
CA ILE A 385 -3.95 5.24 -29.97
C ILE A 385 -3.99 5.06 -31.50
N ARG A 386 -5.16 5.10 -32.13
CA ARG A 386 -5.30 5.06 -33.59
C ARG A 386 -4.78 6.34 -34.25
N SER A 387 -5.12 7.52 -33.73
CA SER A 387 -4.69 8.81 -34.26
C SER A 387 -3.18 9.03 -34.18
N VAL A 388 -2.57 8.75 -33.01
CA VAL A 388 -1.11 8.84 -32.82
C VAL A 388 -0.35 8.04 -33.88
N ARG A 389 -0.90 6.89 -34.31
CA ARG A 389 -0.29 6.06 -35.36
C ARG A 389 -0.47 6.60 -36.77
N ASN A 390 -1.55 7.34 -37.03
CA ASN A 390 -1.82 7.92 -38.35
C ASN A 390 -1.05 9.23 -38.58
N GLY A 391 -0.36 9.76 -37.55
CA GLY A 391 0.36 11.04 -37.63
C GLY A 391 -0.57 12.26 -37.67
N GLU A 392 -1.79 12.10 -37.17
CA GLU A 392 -2.82 13.13 -36.97
C GLU A 392 -2.80 13.57 -35.51
#